data_AF-A0A2S6UFB3-F1
#
_entry.id   AF-A0A2S6UFB3-F1
#
_cell.length_a   1.000
_cell.length_b   1.000
_cell.length_c   1.000
_cell.angle_alpha   90.00
_cell.angle_beta   90.00
_cell.angle_gamma   90.00
#
_symmetry.space_group_name_H-M   'P 1'
#
loop_
_entity.id
_entity.type
_entity.pdbx_description
1 polymer ?
#
loop_
_entity_poly.entity_id
_entity_poly.type
_entity_poly.pdbx_seq_one_letter_code
_entity_poly.pdbx_strand_id
1 'polypeptide(L)'
;MKQGYSFAAALAALFAAGSVSPALSQAVNDQPLTEKWAPSEWGADDKVGAANRTTPAMVLAAAKLVKRGKVATLGKIYQQDAPGFGTRGWRLTIPGLPTGGPFGPQKLVYNDEYVATELGQFGTQFDGPGHIGVITSKGMYFYNGRMLNKTASAYGMGDLGVEFIAKKGYVCRGVLLDAVALRGGQLPIPKENDKSDPGIITDADVKEMVKRQGLDPIAEGDCVFLYTGHGNIWDPNKWDSFDAVEKKKRIAGFNAGAPGFGLSACEYLASRKIILTGGDTWPVEAVGKGFGGENPQPFECHITLQTKRGIWTIENMDFTQLIADKAYEFLFVWSPLKIKGGTGSPGNPVAVY
;
A
#
# COMPACT_ATOMS: atom_id res chain seq x y z
N MET A 1 61.54 19.07 5.26
CA MET A 1 61.13 18.06 4.25
C MET A 1 61.27 16.68 4.88
N LYS A 2 60.27 15.83 5.10
CA LYS A 2 58.82 15.81 4.92
C LYS A 2 58.28 15.07 6.16
N GLN A 3 57.33 15.65 6.88
CA GLN A 3 56.56 14.94 7.92
C GLN A 3 55.51 14.08 7.21
N GLY A 4 55.56 12.76 7.43
CA GLY A 4 54.49 11.84 7.05
C GLY A 4 53.58 11.62 8.26
N TYR A 5 52.39 12.21 8.25
CA TYR A 5 51.33 11.85 9.18
C TYR A 5 50.60 10.63 8.62
N SER A 6 50.76 9.48 9.29
CA SER A 6 49.90 8.31 9.09
C SER A 6 48.69 8.44 10.01
N PHE A 7 47.51 8.74 9.46
CA PHE A 7 46.25 8.66 10.18
C PHE A 7 45.76 7.20 10.15
N ALA A 8 46.00 6.47 11.24
CA ALA A 8 45.28 5.23 11.52
C ALA A 8 43.90 5.59 12.08
N ALA A 9 42.86 5.45 11.26
CA ALA A 9 41.48 5.53 11.73
C ALA A 9 41.11 4.20 12.40
N ALA A 10 40.94 4.22 13.72
CA ALA A 10 40.39 3.09 14.48
C ALA A 10 38.90 2.94 14.14
N LEU A 11 38.56 1.87 13.40
CA LEU A 11 37.20 1.41 13.23
C LEU A 11 36.79 0.68 14.53
N ALA A 12 36.07 1.36 15.42
CA ALA A 12 35.43 0.71 16.55
C ALA A 12 34.19 -0.04 16.05
N ALA A 13 34.36 -1.34 15.78
CA ALA A 13 33.25 -2.25 15.57
C ALA A 13 32.55 -2.48 16.92
N LEU A 14 31.36 -1.90 17.11
CA LEU A 14 30.45 -2.34 18.17
C LEU A 14 29.87 -3.71 17.77
N PHE A 15 30.59 -4.78 18.14
CA PHE A 15 29.97 -6.08 18.34
C PHE A 15 29.14 -6.00 19.62
N ALA A 16 27.83 -5.76 19.48
CA ALA A 16 26.90 -6.04 20.56
C ALA A 16 26.89 -7.55 20.79
N ALA A 17 27.51 -7.99 21.89
CA ALA A 17 27.40 -9.35 22.37
C ALA A 17 25.92 -9.66 22.61
N GLY A 18 25.36 -10.52 21.76
CA GLY A 18 23.98 -10.97 21.86
C GLY A 18 23.81 -11.75 23.16
N SER A 19 23.17 -11.14 24.14
CA SER A 19 22.48 -11.88 25.19
C SER A 19 21.39 -12.70 24.51
N VAL A 20 21.59 -14.02 24.45
CA VAL A 20 20.58 -14.97 23.98
C VAL A 20 19.43 -14.91 24.98
N SER A 21 18.44 -14.06 24.71
CA SER A 21 17.15 -14.17 25.37
C SER A 21 16.62 -15.57 25.07
N PRO A 22 16.10 -16.32 26.06
CA PRO A 22 15.44 -17.57 25.78
C PRO A 22 14.35 -17.27 24.76
N ALA A 23 14.36 -18.02 23.65
CA ALA A 23 13.32 -17.93 22.63
C ALA A 23 11.97 -18.11 23.34
N LEU A 24 11.23 -17.02 23.52
CA LEU A 24 9.79 -17.10 23.71
C LEU A 24 9.31 -17.98 22.56
N SER A 25 8.83 -19.18 22.87
CA SER A 25 8.06 -20.00 21.94
C SER A 25 7.04 -19.08 21.28
N GLN A 26 7.34 -18.62 20.05
CA GLN A 26 6.48 -17.69 19.35
C GLN A 26 5.21 -18.48 19.07
N ALA A 27 4.12 -18.15 19.75
CA ALA A 27 2.84 -18.77 19.50
C ALA A 27 2.51 -18.51 18.03
N VAL A 28 2.47 -19.57 17.23
CA VAL A 28 2.08 -19.51 15.83
C VAL A 28 0.60 -19.12 15.74
N ASN A 29 0.20 -18.47 14.64
CA ASN A 29 -1.19 -18.16 14.36
C ASN A 29 -1.81 -19.32 13.55
N ASP A 30 -2.54 -20.21 14.22
CA ASP A 30 -3.23 -21.33 13.57
C ASP A 30 -4.67 -21.02 13.12
N GLN A 31 -5.16 -19.78 13.29
CA GLN A 31 -6.46 -19.36 12.78
C GLN A 31 -6.68 -19.70 11.29
N PRO A 32 -5.70 -19.53 10.37
CA PRO A 32 -5.91 -19.89 8.97
C PRO A 32 -6.22 -21.38 8.77
N LEU A 33 -5.71 -22.24 9.65
CA LEU A 33 -5.88 -23.70 9.59
C LEU A 33 -7.18 -24.14 10.28
N THR A 34 -7.49 -23.56 11.45
CA THR A 34 -8.67 -23.93 12.24
C THR A 34 -9.96 -23.35 11.68
N GLU A 35 -9.92 -22.11 11.18
CA GLU A 35 -11.06 -21.42 10.55
C GLU A 35 -11.17 -21.70 9.05
N LYS A 36 -10.21 -22.43 8.46
CA LYS A 36 -10.19 -22.83 7.05
C LYS A 36 -10.29 -21.63 6.10
N TRP A 37 -9.31 -20.73 6.15
CA TRP A 37 -9.24 -19.59 5.22
C TRP A 37 -9.04 -19.99 3.75
N ALA A 38 -8.66 -21.23 3.49
CA ALA A 38 -8.51 -21.79 2.16
C ALA A 38 -9.26 -23.15 2.01
N PRO A 39 -9.68 -23.52 0.78
CA PRO A 39 -9.59 -22.71 -0.43
C PRO A 39 -10.51 -21.48 -0.37
N SER A 40 -10.16 -20.43 -1.11
CA SER A 40 -11.01 -19.26 -1.29
C SER A 40 -12.30 -19.63 -2.02
N GLU A 41 -13.27 -18.72 -2.08
CA GLU A 41 -14.52 -18.92 -2.82
C GLU A 41 -14.31 -19.12 -4.33
N TRP A 42 -13.13 -18.77 -4.85
CA TRP A 42 -12.73 -18.94 -6.26
C TRP A 42 -12.06 -20.28 -6.54
N GLY A 43 -11.91 -21.13 -5.53
CA GLY A 43 -11.27 -22.44 -5.63
C GLY A 43 -9.78 -22.44 -5.31
N ALA A 44 -9.20 -23.64 -5.21
CA ALA A 44 -7.83 -23.85 -4.75
C ALA A 44 -6.75 -23.29 -5.68
N ASP A 45 -7.06 -23.16 -6.98
CA ASP A 45 -6.10 -22.68 -7.98
C ASP A 45 -6.09 -21.16 -8.15
N ASP A 46 -6.97 -20.42 -7.45
CA ASP A 46 -7.10 -18.98 -7.59
C ASP A 46 -5.86 -18.24 -7.09
N LYS A 47 -5.44 -17.24 -7.87
CA LYS A 47 -4.26 -16.38 -7.67
C LYS A 47 -4.60 -14.89 -7.75
N VAL A 48 -5.90 -14.57 -7.89
CA VAL A 48 -6.38 -13.22 -8.19
C VAL A 48 -7.13 -12.62 -7.00
N GLY A 49 -7.81 -13.43 -6.20
CA GLY A 49 -8.57 -12.93 -5.06
C GLY A 49 -9.84 -12.19 -5.46
N ALA A 50 -10.23 -11.21 -4.66
CA ALA A 50 -11.50 -10.50 -4.77
C ALA A 50 -11.69 -9.79 -6.12
N ALA A 51 -10.62 -9.46 -6.86
CA ALA A 51 -10.71 -8.91 -8.21
C ALA A 51 -11.43 -9.85 -9.22
N ASN A 52 -11.61 -11.13 -8.89
CA ASN A 52 -12.46 -12.05 -9.66
C ASN A 52 -13.95 -11.63 -9.71
N ARG A 53 -14.44 -10.82 -8.76
CA ARG A 53 -15.82 -10.31 -8.76
C ARG A 53 -16.12 -9.38 -9.93
N THR A 54 -15.11 -8.75 -10.51
CA THR A 54 -15.29 -7.76 -11.57
C THR A 54 -15.96 -8.38 -12.80
N THR A 55 -17.17 -7.89 -13.12
CA THR A 55 -17.96 -8.27 -14.29
C THR A 55 -18.05 -7.13 -15.32
N PRO A 56 -18.36 -7.41 -16.59
CA PRO A 56 -18.60 -6.37 -17.59
C PRO A 56 -19.73 -5.39 -17.20
N ALA A 57 -20.77 -5.88 -16.51
CA ALA A 57 -21.87 -5.03 -16.04
C ALA A 57 -21.42 -4.01 -14.99
N MET A 58 -20.54 -4.43 -14.05
CA MET A 58 -19.94 -3.53 -13.06
C MET A 58 -19.05 -2.47 -13.73
N VAL A 59 -18.24 -2.87 -14.71
CA VAL A 59 -17.41 -1.93 -15.50
C VAL A 59 -18.28 -0.88 -16.19
N LEU A 60 -19.37 -1.30 -16.84
CA LEU A 60 -20.31 -0.39 -17.51
C LEU A 60 -21.05 0.52 -16.50
N ALA A 61 -21.39 0.00 -15.32
CA ALA A 61 -21.98 0.80 -14.26
C ALA A 61 -21.01 1.87 -13.76
N ALA A 62 -19.76 1.51 -13.50
CA ALA A 62 -18.72 2.45 -13.09
C ALA A 62 -18.43 3.49 -14.20
N ALA A 63 -18.41 3.09 -15.47
CA ALA A 63 -18.20 4.03 -16.58
C ALA A 63 -19.28 5.11 -16.66
N LYS A 64 -20.52 4.81 -16.23
CA LYS A 64 -21.61 5.80 -16.17
C LYS A 64 -21.38 6.89 -15.11
N LEU A 65 -20.44 6.71 -14.18
CA LEU A 65 -20.09 7.73 -13.18
C LEU A 65 -19.35 8.91 -13.79
N VAL A 66 -18.74 8.73 -14.97
CA VAL A 66 -18.07 9.81 -15.69
C VAL A 66 -19.12 10.76 -16.26
N LYS A 67 -19.30 11.92 -15.61
CA LYS A 67 -20.25 12.96 -16.04
C LYS A 67 -19.53 14.22 -16.50
N ARG A 68 -18.41 14.55 -15.88
CA ARG A 68 -17.66 15.78 -16.16
C ARG A 68 -16.48 15.55 -17.10
N GLY A 69 -16.00 14.30 -17.21
CA GLY A 69 -14.81 13.97 -17.98
C GLY A 69 -13.52 14.49 -17.33
N LYS A 70 -13.56 14.79 -16.02
CA LYS A 70 -12.37 15.16 -15.25
C LYS A 70 -11.58 13.91 -14.93
N VAL A 71 -10.26 14.07 -14.84
CA VAL A 71 -9.31 13.01 -14.53
C VAL A 71 -8.44 13.45 -13.37
N ALA A 72 -8.27 12.57 -12.39
CA ALA A 72 -7.29 12.71 -11.32
C ALA A 72 -6.34 11.51 -11.35
N THR A 73 -5.04 11.77 -11.39
CA THR A 73 -3.99 10.78 -11.14
C THR A 73 -3.78 10.69 -9.64
N LEU A 74 -3.74 9.47 -9.11
CA LEU A 74 -3.74 9.21 -7.67
C LEU A 74 -2.39 8.70 -7.14
N GLY A 75 -1.37 8.64 -8.00
CA GLY A 75 0.00 8.33 -7.63
C GLY A 75 0.80 9.56 -7.22
N LYS A 76 1.63 9.40 -6.20
CA LYS A 76 2.65 10.38 -5.81
C LYS A 76 3.93 10.19 -6.63
N ILE A 77 4.74 11.25 -6.72
CA ILE A 77 5.97 11.26 -7.52
C ILE A 77 7.03 10.33 -6.90
N TYR A 78 7.50 9.33 -7.65
CA TYR A 78 8.65 8.53 -7.22
C TYR A 78 9.95 9.34 -7.31
N GLN A 79 10.59 9.56 -6.17
CA GLN A 79 11.80 10.37 -6.07
C GLN A 79 12.68 9.93 -4.91
N GLN A 80 13.97 10.24 -5.01
CA GLN A 80 15.00 9.70 -4.11
C GLN A 80 14.84 10.14 -2.65
N ASP A 81 14.28 11.32 -2.43
CA ASP A 81 14.07 11.87 -1.09
C ASP A 81 12.64 11.65 -0.57
N ALA A 82 11.77 10.95 -1.31
CA ALA A 82 10.43 10.61 -0.83
C ALA A 82 10.51 9.72 0.42
N PRO A 83 9.57 9.86 1.37
CA PRO A 83 9.51 8.96 2.52
C PRO A 83 9.30 7.51 2.10
N GLY A 84 10.14 6.62 2.60
CA GLY A 84 9.94 5.17 2.56
C GLY A 84 9.63 4.63 3.96
N PHE A 85 8.88 3.53 4.03
CA PHE A 85 8.72 2.79 5.27
C PHE A 85 10.05 2.11 5.64
N GLY A 86 10.55 2.36 6.86
CA GLY A 86 11.83 1.82 7.31
C GLY A 86 13.00 2.27 6.43
N THR A 87 13.74 1.32 5.84
CA THR A 87 14.93 1.58 5.01
C THR A 87 14.67 1.53 3.50
N ARG A 88 13.41 1.38 3.09
CA ARG A 88 13.01 1.32 1.67
C ARG A 88 13.33 2.66 0.98
N GLY A 89 13.63 2.61 -0.31
CA GLY A 89 14.09 3.79 -1.04
C GLY A 89 13.91 3.71 -2.56
N TRP A 90 14.02 4.86 -3.21
CA TRP A 90 14.05 5.00 -4.66
C TRP A 90 15.40 5.55 -5.10
N ARG A 91 16.11 4.84 -5.98
CA ARG A 91 17.33 5.36 -6.61
C ARG A 91 17.17 5.24 -8.11
N LEU A 92 17.15 6.38 -8.81
CA LEU A 92 17.16 6.46 -10.26
C LEU A 92 18.52 7.00 -10.69
N THR A 93 19.18 6.30 -11.60
CA THR A 93 20.47 6.70 -12.17
C THR A 93 20.38 6.65 -13.69
N ILE A 94 20.67 7.76 -14.34
CA ILE A 94 20.94 7.80 -15.79
C ILE A 94 22.45 7.61 -15.96
N PRO A 95 22.93 6.56 -16.64
CA PRO A 95 24.34 6.21 -16.68
C PRO A 95 25.19 7.18 -17.53
N GLY A 96 24.57 7.98 -18.40
CA GLY A 96 25.24 8.99 -19.23
C GLY A 96 24.27 10.00 -19.82
N LEU A 97 24.75 11.20 -20.15
CA LEU A 97 23.97 12.27 -20.79
C LEU A 97 24.64 12.72 -22.11
N PRO A 98 24.28 12.14 -23.27
CA PRO A 98 23.23 11.13 -23.46
C PRO A 98 23.68 9.73 -22.99
N THR A 99 22.72 8.81 -22.81
CA THR A 99 23.06 7.40 -22.59
C THR A 99 23.60 6.75 -23.87
N GLY A 100 23.07 7.15 -25.03
CA GLY A 100 23.52 6.66 -26.32
C GLY A 100 23.44 7.68 -27.46
N GLY A 101 24.24 7.42 -28.49
CA GLY A 101 24.35 8.23 -29.71
C GLY A 101 25.62 9.07 -29.77
N PRO A 102 25.76 9.93 -30.80
CA PRO A 102 24.81 10.16 -31.89
C PRO A 102 24.74 9.00 -32.91
N PHE A 103 23.55 8.71 -33.44
CA PHE A 103 23.32 7.70 -34.49
C PHE A 103 22.81 8.31 -35.80
N GLY A 104 23.41 7.87 -36.91
CA GLY A 104 23.02 8.23 -38.28
C GLY A 104 23.22 9.71 -38.66
N PRO A 105 22.91 10.10 -39.91
CA PRO A 105 23.03 11.48 -40.38
C PRO A 105 22.16 12.48 -39.61
N GLN A 106 21.09 12.00 -38.98
CA GLN A 106 20.18 12.80 -38.14
C GLN A 106 20.74 13.08 -36.74
N LYS A 107 21.87 12.46 -36.35
CA LYS A 107 22.52 12.62 -35.05
C LYS A 107 21.58 12.31 -33.86
N LEU A 108 20.79 11.24 -33.94
CA LEU A 108 19.86 10.83 -32.90
C LEU A 108 20.61 10.46 -31.60
N VAL A 109 20.11 10.92 -30.46
CA VAL A 109 20.59 10.59 -29.11
C VAL A 109 19.43 10.15 -28.22
N TYR A 110 19.70 9.36 -27.18
CA TYR A 110 18.68 8.91 -26.21
C TYR A 110 19.25 8.77 -24.80
N ASN A 111 18.35 8.66 -23.80
CA ASN A 111 18.68 8.40 -22.40
C ASN A 111 17.91 7.17 -21.90
N ASP A 112 18.56 6.33 -21.10
CA ASP A 112 17.91 5.26 -20.35
C ASP A 112 18.20 5.47 -18.85
N GLU A 113 17.37 4.89 -17.98
CA GLU A 113 17.61 4.90 -16.54
C GLU A 113 17.71 3.49 -15.96
N TYR A 114 18.45 3.38 -14.85
CA TYR A 114 18.38 2.25 -13.93
C TYR A 114 17.65 2.67 -12.67
N VAL A 115 16.73 1.82 -12.21
CA VAL A 115 16.03 2.02 -10.94
C VAL A 115 16.37 0.89 -9.98
N ALA A 116 16.84 1.24 -8.78
CA ALA A 116 17.01 0.33 -7.65
C ALA A 116 16.05 0.72 -6.52
N THR A 117 15.05 -0.11 -6.27
CA THR A 117 13.97 0.16 -5.31
C THR A 117 13.26 -1.14 -4.90
N GLU A 118 12.56 -1.12 -3.77
CA GLU A 118 11.57 -2.12 -3.41
C GLU A 118 10.31 -1.89 -4.25
N LEU A 119 10.34 -2.42 -5.48
CA LEU A 119 9.43 -2.06 -6.57
C LEU A 119 7.94 -2.07 -6.19
N GLY A 120 7.49 -3.06 -5.42
CA GLY A 120 6.09 -3.16 -4.98
C GLY A 120 5.77 -2.48 -3.66
N GLN A 121 6.75 -1.84 -3.01
CA GLN A 121 6.70 -1.45 -1.59
C GLN A 121 7.29 -0.05 -1.31
N PHE A 122 7.35 0.80 -2.35
CA PHE A 122 7.81 2.18 -2.23
C PHE A 122 6.87 3.12 -2.97
N GLY A 123 6.72 4.34 -2.45
CA GLY A 123 5.85 5.37 -3.01
C GLY A 123 4.37 4.98 -2.97
N THR A 124 3.58 5.44 -3.95
CA THR A 124 2.24 4.85 -4.16
C THR A 124 2.41 3.41 -4.60
N GLN A 125 1.91 2.46 -3.83
CA GLN A 125 2.24 1.05 -4.02
C GLN A 125 0.99 0.18 -3.97
N PHE A 126 1.01 -0.93 -4.69
CA PHE A 126 -0.01 -1.97 -4.65
C PHE A 126 0.57 -3.22 -4.00
N ASP A 127 -0.11 -3.73 -2.98
CA ASP A 127 0.27 -4.95 -2.28
C ASP A 127 -0.44 -6.16 -2.88
N GLY A 128 0.33 -7.11 -3.41
CA GLY A 128 -0.17 -8.32 -4.03
C GLY A 128 -0.19 -9.55 -3.10
N PRO A 129 -0.56 -10.73 -3.62
CA PRO A 129 -0.79 -11.94 -2.83
C PRO A 129 0.44 -12.43 -2.07
N GLY A 130 1.62 -12.08 -2.57
CA GLY A 130 2.90 -12.42 -1.98
C GLY A 130 3.40 -11.45 -0.93
N HIS A 131 2.69 -10.36 -0.64
CA HIS A 131 3.18 -9.33 0.28
C HIS A 131 3.04 -9.73 1.75
N ILE A 132 1.82 -10.11 2.17
CA ILE A 132 1.50 -10.42 3.57
C ILE A 132 1.11 -11.89 3.73
N GLY A 133 1.66 -12.51 4.77
CA GLY A 133 1.34 -13.86 5.21
C GLY A 133 1.48 -13.97 6.72
N VAL A 134 1.14 -15.13 7.27
CA VAL A 134 1.24 -15.43 8.72
C VAL A 134 1.99 -16.72 8.96
N ILE A 135 2.64 -16.84 10.12
CA ILE A 135 3.32 -18.08 10.51
C ILE A 135 2.32 -18.97 11.26
N THR A 136 2.05 -20.15 10.70
CA THR A 136 1.22 -21.22 11.29
C THR A 136 2.12 -22.36 11.81
N SER A 137 1.55 -23.31 12.54
CA SER A 137 2.21 -24.57 12.91
C SER A 137 2.65 -25.41 11.71
N LYS A 138 2.13 -25.14 10.52
CA LYS A 138 2.50 -25.80 9.26
C LYS A 138 3.45 -24.98 8.37
N GLY A 139 3.86 -23.80 8.81
CA GLY A 139 4.78 -22.90 8.10
C GLY A 139 4.16 -21.55 7.74
N MET A 140 4.89 -20.79 6.93
CA MET A 140 4.50 -19.46 6.45
C MET A 140 3.37 -19.57 5.43
N TYR A 141 2.16 -19.22 5.87
CA TYR A 141 0.91 -19.33 5.15
C TYR A 141 0.54 -17.99 4.50
N PHE A 142 0.24 -18.04 3.21
CA PHE A 142 -0.21 -16.91 2.40
C PHE A 142 -1.57 -17.20 1.77
N TYR A 143 -2.07 -16.23 1.01
CA TYR A 143 -3.36 -16.30 0.34
C TYR A 143 -3.66 -17.66 -0.31
N ASN A 144 -4.89 -18.13 -0.08
CA ASN A 144 -5.43 -19.39 -0.60
C ASN A 144 -4.65 -20.64 -0.16
N GLY A 145 -4.04 -20.62 1.03
CA GLY A 145 -3.39 -21.80 1.61
C GLY A 145 -1.98 -22.07 1.10
N ARG A 146 -1.38 -21.12 0.39
CA ARG A 146 -0.05 -21.28 -0.20
C ARG A 146 1.00 -21.17 0.87
N MET A 147 1.81 -22.22 0.99
CA MET A 147 2.98 -22.20 1.87
C MET A 147 4.16 -21.59 1.13
N LEU A 148 4.80 -20.59 1.72
CA LEU A 148 5.85 -19.81 1.07
C LEU A 148 6.98 -20.69 0.52
N ASN A 149 7.43 -21.65 1.34
CA ASN A 149 8.51 -22.59 0.98
C ASN A 149 8.16 -23.58 -0.14
N LYS A 150 6.89 -23.67 -0.56
CA LYS A 150 6.44 -24.53 -1.67
C LYS A 150 6.20 -23.76 -2.96
N THR A 151 5.98 -22.45 -2.89
CA THR A 151 5.57 -21.65 -4.06
C THR A 151 6.59 -20.58 -4.45
N ALA A 152 7.34 -20.03 -3.50
CA ALA A 152 8.25 -18.91 -3.73
C ALA A 152 9.73 -19.33 -3.67
N SER A 153 10.57 -18.51 -4.28
CA SER A 153 12.02 -18.59 -4.21
C SER A 153 12.63 -17.18 -4.23
N ALA A 154 13.96 -17.08 -4.13
CA ALA A 154 14.67 -15.82 -4.30
C ALA A 154 14.43 -15.14 -5.67
N TYR A 155 13.92 -15.89 -6.66
CA TYR A 155 13.63 -15.39 -8.01
C TYR A 155 12.15 -15.06 -8.24
N GLY A 156 11.31 -15.12 -7.19
CA GLY A 156 9.93 -14.67 -7.26
C GLY A 156 8.93 -15.50 -6.47
N MET A 157 7.71 -14.98 -6.39
CA MET A 157 6.63 -15.48 -5.52
C MET A 157 5.80 -16.65 -6.09
N GLY A 158 6.16 -17.20 -7.26
CA GLY A 158 5.40 -18.28 -7.89
C GLY A 158 3.93 -17.93 -8.04
N ASP A 159 3.04 -18.76 -7.50
CA ASP A 159 1.58 -18.57 -7.60
C ASP A 159 1.04 -17.39 -6.77
N LEU A 160 1.89 -16.76 -5.95
CA LEU A 160 1.58 -15.55 -5.20
C LEU A 160 2.03 -14.27 -5.94
N GLY A 161 2.49 -14.40 -7.19
CA GLY A 161 3.00 -13.28 -7.99
C GLY A 161 1.92 -12.26 -8.39
N VAL A 162 2.28 -10.98 -8.39
CA VAL A 162 1.40 -9.87 -8.76
C VAL A 162 0.93 -9.95 -10.23
N GLU A 163 1.66 -10.66 -11.09
CA GLU A 163 1.34 -10.80 -12.52
C GLU A 163 -0.03 -11.45 -12.78
N PHE A 164 -0.56 -12.23 -11.84
CA PHE A 164 -1.88 -12.85 -11.99
C PHE A 164 -2.99 -11.80 -11.89
N ILE A 165 -2.88 -10.86 -10.95
CA ILE A 165 -3.81 -9.73 -10.82
C ILE A 165 -3.59 -8.75 -11.97
N ALA A 166 -2.35 -8.55 -12.42
CA ALA A 166 -2.02 -7.68 -13.57
C ALA A 166 -2.64 -8.13 -14.90
N LYS A 167 -3.12 -9.38 -14.99
CA LYS A 167 -3.90 -9.88 -16.14
C LYS A 167 -5.38 -9.51 -16.05
N LYS A 168 -5.87 -9.19 -14.86
CA LYS A 168 -7.27 -8.83 -14.59
C LYS A 168 -7.45 -7.31 -14.51
N GLY A 169 -6.60 -6.64 -13.73
CA GLY A 169 -6.70 -5.21 -13.45
C GLY A 169 -7.98 -4.85 -12.67
N TYR A 170 -8.18 -3.54 -12.49
CA TYR A 170 -9.27 -2.92 -11.77
C TYR A 170 -9.91 -1.87 -12.66
N VAL A 171 -11.18 -2.09 -12.98
CA VAL A 171 -12.07 -1.10 -13.58
C VAL A 171 -13.38 -1.23 -12.81
N CYS A 172 -13.55 -0.38 -11.80
CA CYS A 172 -14.58 -0.50 -10.77
C CYS A 172 -15.12 0.88 -10.39
N ARG A 173 -16.21 0.89 -9.62
CA ARG A 173 -16.61 2.07 -8.88
C ARG A 173 -15.62 2.31 -7.74
N GLY A 174 -15.00 3.48 -7.75
CA GLY A 174 -14.19 3.99 -6.65
C GLY A 174 -15.04 4.78 -5.67
N VAL A 175 -14.88 4.51 -4.38
CA VAL A 175 -15.55 5.22 -3.29
C VAL A 175 -14.49 5.82 -2.37
N LEU A 176 -14.39 7.15 -2.33
CA LEU A 176 -13.46 7.86 -1.44
C LEU A 176 -14.18 8.32 -0.18
N LEU A 177 -13.74 7.82 0.98
CA LEU A 177 -14.22 8.17 2.29
C LEU A 177 -13.37 9.31 2.87
N ASP A 178 -14.01 10.43 3.20
CA ASP A 178 -13.36 11.65 3.67
C ASP A 178 -13.33 11.70 5.21
N ALA A 179 -12.34 11.04 5.80
CA ALA A 179 -12.19 10.99 7.26
C ALA A 179 -11.78 12.35 7.83
N VAL A 180 -11.09 13.18 7.04
CA VAL A 180 -10.76 14.56 7.42
C VAL A 180 -12.03 15.37 7.65
N ALA A 181 -13.00 15.30 6.74
CA ALA A 181 -14.30 15.95 6.91
C ALA A 181 -15.10 15.37 8.09
N LEU A 182 -15.02 14.05 8.33
CA LEU A 182 -15.68 13.40 9.47
C LEU A 182 -15.13 13.90 10.82
N ARG A 183 -13.80 14.01 10.93
CA ARG A 183 -13.09 14.37 12.18
C ARG A 183 -12.86 15.88 12.34
N GLY A 184 -13.09 16.66 11.28
CA GLY A 184 -12.89 18.12 11.29
C GLY A 184 -11.42 18.56 11.12
N GLY A 185 -10.55 17.68 10.65
CA GLY A 185 -9.12 17.95 10.48
C GLY A 185 -8.31 16.70 10.14
N GLN A 186 -7.01 16.90 9.88
CA GLN A 186 -6.08 15.79 9.67
C GLN A 186 -6.11 14.83 10.86
N LEU A 187 -6.23 13.53 10.59
CA LEU A 187 -6.29 12.53 11.65
C LEU A 187 -4.95 12.41 12.38
N PRO A 188 -4.96 12.26 13.72
CA PRO A 188 -3.75 12.00 14.49
C PRO A 188 -3.30 10.55 14.34
N ILE A 189 -2.02 10.28 14.57
CA ILE A 189 -1.54 8.90 14.76
C ILE A 189 -2.19 8.34 16.04
N PRO A 190 -2.76 7.12 16.00
CA PRO A 190 -3.35 6.50 17.17
C PRO A 190 -2.36 6.37 18.33
N LYS A 191 -2.83 6.65 19.53
CA LYS A 191 -2.04 6.53 20.77
C LYS A 191 -2.44 5.31 21.58
N GLU A 192 -3.70 4.90 21.46
CA GLU A 192 -4.27 3.76 22.16
C GLU A 192 -4.80 2.72 21.17
N ASN A 193 -4.80 1.45 21.58
CA ASN A 193 -5.45 0.37 20.84
C ASN A 193 -6.92 0.26 21.25
N ASP A 194 -7.70 1.28 20.88
CA ASP A 194 -9.12 1.38 21.24
C ASP A 194 -9.93 2.05 20.12
N LYS A 195 -11.12 1.54 19.85
CA LYS A 195 -12.06 2.06 18.82
C LYS A 195 -12.39 3.55 18.96
N SER A 196 -12.25 4.12 20.16
CA SER A 196 -12.52 5.53 20.44
C SER A 196 -11.36 6.46 20.08
N ASP A 197 -10.16 5.93 19.76
CA ASP A 197 -9.04 6.76 19.34
C ASP A 197 -9.37 7.46 18.00
N PRO A 198 -9.22 8.80 17.90
CA PRO A 198 -9.62 9.55 16.71
C PRO A 198 -8.81 9.22 15.44
N GLY A 199 -7.63 8.60 15.57
CA GLY A 199 -6.83 8.10 14.45
C GLY A 199 -7.33 6.79 13.85
N ILE A 200 -8.33 6.16 14.48
CA ILE A 200 -8.90 4.88 14.08
C ILE A 200 -10.27 5.10 13.43
N ILE A 201 -10.46 4.55 12.24
CA ILE A 201 -11.73 4.57 11.51
C ILE A 201 -12.42 3.23 11.68
N THR A 202 -13.55 3.24 12.38
CA THR A 202 -14.37 2.06 12.67
C THR A 202 -15.40 1.79 11.58
N ASP A 203 -16.10 0.66 11.64
CA ASP A 203 -17.24 0.38 10.74
C ASP A 203 -18.36 1.43 10.86
N ALA A 204 -18.60 1.94 12.07
CA ALA A 204 -19.55 3.01 12.32
C ALA A 204 -19.14 4.30 11.61
N ASP A 205 -17.84 4.63 11.62
CA ASP A 205 -17.30 5.79 10.91
C ASP A 205 -17.44 5.65 9.39
N VAL A 206 -17.18 4.46 8.85
CA VAL A 206 -17.40 4.17 7.42
C VAL A 206 -18.85 4.43 7.03
N LYS A 207 -19.80 3.90 7.81
CA LYS A 207 -21.24 4.08 7.55
C LYS A 207 -21.64 5.56 7.66
N GLU A 208 -21.08 6.30 8.61
CA GLU A 208 -21.34 7.72 8.78
C GLU A 208 -20.75 8.56 7.63
N MET A 209 -19.54 8.25 7.15
CA MET A 209 -18.94 8.90 5.98
C MET A 209 -19.79 8.69 4.73
N VAL A 210 -20.21 7.45 4.45
CA VAL A 210 -21.13 7.14 3.34
C VAL A 210 -22.39 8.01 3.42
N LYS A 211 -23.00 8.11 4.61
CA LYS A 211 -24.20 8.93 4.83
C LYS A 211 -23.93 10.42 4.64
N ARG A 212 -22.88 10.98 5.27
CA ARG A 212 -22.54 12.42 5.21
C ARG A 212 -22.17 12.89 3.81
N GLN A 213 -21.52 12.02 3.04
CA GLN A 213 -21.11 12.30 1.66
C GLN A 213 -22.24 12.06 0.65
N GLY A 214 -23.39 11.55 1.08
CA GLY A 214 -24.54 11.28 0.22
C GLY A 214 -24.28 10.16 -0.80
N LEU A 215 -23.44 9.20 -0.43
CA LEU A 215 -23.03 8.09 -1.30
C LEU A 215 -24.03 6.94 -1.25
N ASP A 216 -24.16 6.23 -2.37
CA ASP A 216 -24.79 4.91 -2.36
C ASP A 216 -23.99 3.95 -1.46
N PRO A 217 -24.65 3.02 -0.74
CA PRO A 217 -23.98 2.07 0.13
C PRO A 217 -22.86 1.32 -0.60
N ILE A 218 -21.72 1.12 0.08
CA ILE A 218 -20.60 0.32 -0.44
C ILE A 218 -21.12 -1.06 -0.88
N ALA A 219 -20.86 -1.47 -2.12
CA ALA A 219 -21.42 -2.65 -2.73
C ALA A 219 -20.33 -3.64 -3.15
N GLU A 220 -20.77 -4.84 -3.52
CA GLU A 220 -19.90 -5.86 -4.07
C GLU A 220 -19.22 -5.33 -5.35
N GLY A 221 -17.90 -5.51 -5.46
CA GLY A 221 -17.14 -5.03 -6.61
C GLY A 221 -16.51 -3.64 -6.45
N ASP A 222 -16.80 -2.92 -5.37
CA ASP A 222 -16.24 -1.58 -5.16
C ASP A 222 -14.76 -1.60 -4.79
N CYS A 223 -14.10 -0.50 -5.13
CA CYS A 223 -12.77 -0.15 -4.67
C CYS A 223 -12.91 1.01 -3.67
N VAL A 224 -12.52 0.80 -2.41
CA VAL A 224 -12.80 1.75 -1.31
C VAL A 224 -11.52 2.41 -0.82
N PHE A 225 -11.52 3.73 -0.76
CA PHE A 225 -10.37 4.56 -0.44
C PHE A 225 -10.61 5.40 0.80
N LEU A 226 -9.57 5.63 1.60
CA LEU A 226 -9.63 6.48 2.80
C LEU A 226 -8.70 7.67 2.67
N TYR A 227 -9.26 8.87 2.81
CA TYR A 227 -8.47 10.09 2.96
C TYR A 227 -8.40 10.49 4.45
N THR A 228 -7.21 10.39 5.03
CA THR A 228 -6.93 10.73 6.43
C THR A 228 -6.28 12.11 6.60
N GLY A 229 -5.76 12.67 5.50
CA GLY A 229 -4.95 13.89 5.48
C GLY A 229 -3.51 13.67 5.93
N HIS A 230 -3.18 12.49 6.46
CA HIS A 230 -1.82 12.16 6.90
C HIS A 230 -0.86 12.03 5.72
N GLY A 231 -1.38 11.71 4.53
CA GLY A 231 -0.60 11.72 3.29
C GLY A 231 0.07 13.06 3.01
N ASN A 232 -0.43 14.18 3.56
CA ASN A 232 0.15 15.53 3.39
C ASN A 232 1.47 15.74 4.13
N ILE A 233 1.94 14.77 4.92
CA ILE A 233 3.33 14.73 5.38
C ILE A 233 4.26 14.71 4.15
N TRP A 234 3.89 13.90 3.15
CA TRP A 234 4.49 13.84 1.83
C TRP A 234 3.52 14.48 0.80
N ASP A 235 3.39 15.80 0.91
CA ASP A 235 2.51 16.62 0.06
C ASP A 235 3.06 16.69 -1.38
N PRO A 236 2.29 16.28 -2.40
CA PRO A 236 2.76 16.20 -3.79
C PRO A 236 3.08 17.55 -4.42
N ASN A 237 2.51 18.65 -3.91
CA ASN A 237 2.70 20.00 -4.47
C ASN A 237 3.75 20.82 -3.73
N LYS A 238 4.08 20.44 -2.49
CA LYS A 238 4.99 21.20 -1.62
C LYS A 238 6.28 20.48 -1.33
N TRP A 239 6.38 19.18 -1.60
CA TRP A 239 7.55 18.40 -1.19
C TRP A 239 8.86 19.03 -1.61
N ASP A 240 8.96 19.45 -2.87
CA ASP A 240 10.19 20.03 -3.43
C ASP A 240 10.51 21.43 -2.89
N SER A 241 9.54 22.11 -2.27
CA SER A 241 9.76 23.40 -1.62
C SER A 241 10.35 23.29 -0.21
N PHE A 242 10.28 22.10 0.41
CA PHE A 242 10.83 21.88 1.74
C PHE A 242 12.35 21.69 1.68
N ASP A 243 13.05 22.32 2.61
CA ASP A 243 14.48 22.07 2.80
C ASP A 243 14.74 20.68 3.41
N ALA A 244 16.02 20.31 3.47
CA ALA A 244 16.43 19.00 3.99
C ALA A 244 16.05 18.79 5.48
N VAL A 245 15.97 19.86 6.27
CA VAL A 245 15.63 19.76 7.71
C VAL A 245 14.14 19.46 7.87
N GLU A 246 13.29 20.16 7.15
CA GLU A 246 11.85 19.93 7.16
C GLU A 246 11.49 18.59 6.53
N LYS A 247 12.14 18.19 5.42
CA LYS A 247 11.98 16.84 4.84
C LYS A 247 12.34 15.75 5.85
N LYS A 248 13.45 15.88 6.57
CA LYS A 248 13.86 14.93 7.62
C LYS A 248 12.81 14.82 8.74
N LYS A 249 12.27 15.96 9.20
CA LYS A 249 11.19 15.98 10.22
C LYS A 249 9.92 15.29 9.72
N ARG A 250 9.54 15.54 8.46
CA ARG A 250 8.37 14.91 7.82
C ARG A 250 8.55 13.40 7.66
N ILE A 251 9.72 12.95 7.21
CA ILE A 251 10.05 11.51 7.11
C ILE A 251 9.98 10.83 8.48
N ALA A 252 10.43 11.50 9.55
CA ALA A 252 10.28 10.99 10.91
C ALA A 252 8.80 10.88 11.31
N GLY A 253 7.96 11.86 10.96
CA GLY A 253 6.52 11.82 11.18
C GLY A 253 5.82 10.69 10.41
N PHE A 254 6.20 10.48 9.15
CA PHE A 254 5.70 9.38 8.31
C PHE A 254 5.97 8.01 8.93
N ASN A 255 7.18 7.81 9.49
CA ASN A 255 7.58 6.55 10.11
C ASN A 255 7.13 6.41 11.58
N ALA A 256 6.45 7.40 12.16
CA ALA A 256 6.00 7.36 13.56
C ALA A 256 4.72 6.54 13.77
N GLY A 257 4.03 6.17 12.68
CA GLY A 257 2.72 5.52 12.68
C GLY A 257 1.81 6.15 11.62
N ALA A 258 0.55 5.73 11.56
CA ALA A 258 -0.43 6.26 10.62
C ALA A 258 -1.85 6.10 11.16
N PRO A 259 -2.76 7.08 10.96
CA PRO A 259 -4.19 6.84 11.06
C PRO A 259 -4.67 5.97 9.89
N GLY A 260 -5.83 5.35 10.06
CA GLY A 260 -6.40 4.53 9.01
C GLY A 260 -7.60 3.71 9.47
N PHE A 261 -7.96 2.70 8.68
CA PHE A 261 -9.01 1.74 9.06
C PHE A 261 -8.62 0.94 10.31
N GLY A 262 -9.55 0.82 11.26
CA GLY A 262 -9.50 -0.18 12.32
C GLY A 262 -10.03 -1.53 11.83
N LEU A 263 -9.78 -2.59 12.61
CA LEU A 263 -10.20 -3.95 12.27
C LEU A 263 -11.71 -4.05 12.00
N SER A 264 -12.54 -3.33 12.76
CA SER A 264 -14.00 -3.33 12.55
C SER A 264 -14.38 -2.82 11.17
N ALA A 265 -13.74 -1.74 10.69
CA ALA A 265 -13.95 -1.23 9.34
C ALA A 265 -13.50 -2.25 8.29
N CYS A 266 -12.35 -2.89 8.48
CA CYS A 266 -11.82 -3.89 7.54
C CYS A 266 -12.72 -5.14 7.44
N GLU A 267 -13.22 -5.67 8.55
CA GLU A 267 -14.19 -6.78 8.55
C GLU A 267 -15.53 -6.35 7.93
N TYR A 268 -16.00 -5.12 8.20
CA TYR A 268 -17.18 -4.58 7.53
C TYR A 268 -16.98 -4.49 6.02
N LEU A 269 -15.90 -3.89 5.54
CA LEU A 269 -15.58 -3.78 4.13
C LEU A 269 -15.43 -5.15 3.45
N ALA A 270 -14.78 -6.11 4.10
CA ALA A 270 -14.71 -7.49 3.63
C ALA A 270 -16.10 -8.13 3.50
N SER A 271 -16.99 -7.89 4.47
CA SER A 271 -18.38 -8.39 4.42
C SER A 271 -19.19 -7.77 3.28
N ARG A 272 -18.84 -6.56 2.85
CA ARG A 272 -19.42 -5.89 1.67
C ARG A 272 -18.84 -6.39 0.35
N LYS A 273 -17.88 -7.32 0.38
CA LYS A 273 -17.29 -7.94 -0.81
C LYS A 273 -16.66 -6.93 -1.77
N ILE A 274 -16.01 -5.92 -1.22
CA ILE A 274 -15.16 -5.01 -2.00
C ILE A 274 -13.98 -5.77 -2.60
N ILE A 275 -13.35 -5.19 -3.63
CA ILE A 275 -12.26 -5.87 -4.37
C ILE A 275 -10.89 -5.25 -4.12
N LEU A 276 -10.87 -4.04 -3.56
CA LEU A 276 -9.65 -3.29 -3.28
C LEU A 276 -9.88 -2.27 -2.16
N THR A 277 -8.91 -2.14 -1.28
CA THR A 277 -8.78 -1.00 -0.36
C THR A 277 -7.66 -0.07 -0.80
N GLY A 278 -7.72 1.20 -0.41
CA GLY A 278 -6.57 2.07 -0.52
C GLY A 278 -6.65 3.29 0.39
N GLY A 279 -5.56 4.04 0.47
CA GLY A 279 -5.49 5.19 1.36
C GLY A 279 -4.28 6.08 1.11
N ASP A 280 -4.28 7.23 1.76
CA ASP A 280 -3.20 8.23 1.67
C ASP A 280 -2.03 7.97 2.64
N THR A 281 -2.07 6.85 3.38
CA THR A 281 -1.05 6.42 4.35
C THR A 281 -0.31 5.17 3.88
N TRP A 282 0.86 4.91 4.50
CA TRP A 282 1.72 3.77 4.17
C TRP A 282 1.25 2.41 4.70
N PRO A 283 0.22 2.30 5.57
CA PRO A 283 -0.41 1.01 5.85
C PRO A 283 -1.90 0.96 5.51
N VAL A 284 -2.55 2.09 5.19
CA VAL A 284 -4.02 2.26 5.00
C VAL A 284 -4.88 1.94 6.25
N GLU A 285 -4.44 0.99 7.08
CA GLU A 285 -4.95 0.71 8.41
C GLU A 285 -4.33 1.63 9.47
N ALA A 286 -4.99 1.72 10.61
CA ALA A 286 -4.49 2.44 11.76
C ALA A 286 -3.29 1.70 12.37
N VAL A 287 -2.18 2.41 12.52
CA VAL A 287 -0.92 1.91 13.08
C VAL A 287 -0.42 2.91 14.12
N GLY A 288 -0.57 2.55 15.39
CA GLY A 288 -0.01 3.25 16.54
C GLY A 288 1.23 2.58 17.11
N LYS A 289 1.43 2.71 18.42
CA LYS A 289 2.56 2.10 19.14
C LYS A 289 2.53 0.58 19.02
N GLY A 290 3.69 -0.03 18.77
CA GLY A 290 3.80 -1.50 18.63
C GLY A 290 3.16 -2.05 17.36
N PHE A 291 2.84 -1.19 16.39
CA PHE A 291 2.14 -1.50 15.14
C PHE A 291 0.68 -1.94 15.29
N GLY A 292 0.11 -1.84 16.49
CA GLY A 292 -1.31 -2.13 16.71
C GLY A 292 -2.21 -0.99 16.22
N GLY A 293 -3.44 -1.35 15.85
CA GLY A 293 -4.49 -0.42 15.44
C GLY A 293 -5.63 -0.44 16.44
N GLU A 294 -6.80 -0.90 16.00
CA GLU A 294 -7.99 -1.04 16.85
C GLU A 294 -7.78 -2.03 18.01
N ASN A 295 -7.00 -3.09 17.77
CA ASN A 295 -6.47 -3.98 18.81
C ASN A 295 -4.93 -3.91 18.82
N PRO A 296 -4.25 -4.48 19.83
CA PRO A 296 -2.80 -4.40 19.92
C PRO A 296 -2.05 -5.32 18.95
N GLN A 297 -2.75 -6.13 18.14
CA GLN A 297 -2.09 -7.02 17.19
C GLN A 297 -1.62 -6.21 15.97
N PRO A 298 -0.42 -6.49 15.44
CA PRO A 298 0.14 -5.72 14.35
C PRO A 298 -0.52 -6.07 13.01
N PHE A 299 -0.86 -5.06 12.23
CA PHE A 299 -1.32 -5.18 10.84
C PHE A 299 -2.53 -6.12 10.64
N GLU A 300 -3.52 -6.04 11.53
CA GLU A 300 -4.69 -6.93 11.51
C GLU A 300 -5.55 -6.73 10.26
N CYS A 301 -5.64 -5.50 9.74
CA CYS A 301 -6.38 -5.24 8.51
C CYS A 301 -5.68 -5.85 7.31
N HIS A 302 -4.35 -5.78 7.21
CA HIS A 302 -3.60 -6.46 6.15
C HIS A 302 -3.86 -7.97 6.17
N ILE A 303 -3.77 -8.61 7.35
CA ILE A 303 -4.02 -10.05 7.47
C ILE A 303 -5.47 -10.38 7.08
N THR A 304 -6.42 -9.60 7.57
CA THR A 304 -7.86 -9.80 7.32
C THR A 304 -8.23 -9.61 5.86
N LEU A 305 -7.76 -8.54 5.23
CA LEU A 305 -8.10 -8.23 3.84
C LEU A 305 -7.29 -9.08 2.87
N GLN A 306 -5.96 -9.11 3.01
CA GLN A 306 -5.07 -9.75 2.02
C GLN A 306 -5.02 -11.27 2.22
N THR A 307 -4.46 -11.74 3.34
CA THR A 307 -4.20 -13.18 3.56
C THR A 307 -5.50 -13.99 3.66
N LYS A 308 -6.48 -13.47 4.41
CA LYS A 308 -7.74 -14.16 4.72
C LYS A 308 -8.82 -13.99 3.65
N ARG A 309 -8.89 -12.84 2.96
CA ARG A 309 -9.99 -12.52 2.03
C ARG A 309 -9.55 -12.28 0.59
N GLY A 310 -8.26 -12.17 0.31
CA GLY A 310 -7.75 -11.89 -1.03
C GLY A 310 -8.17 -10.51 -1.57
N ILE A 311 -8.38 -9.53 -0.68
CA ILE A 311 -8.65 -8.13 -0.98
C ILE A 311 -7.32 -7.38 -0.84
N TRP A 312 -6.88 -6.77 -1.93
CA TRP A 312 -5.55 -6.17 -2.05
C TRP A 312 -5.59 -4.66 -1.77
N THR A 313 -4.45 -4.06 -1.45
CA THR A 313 -4.37 -2.66 -0.98
C THR A 313 -3.51 -1.79 -1.90
N ILE A 314 -3.90 -0.51 -2.06
CA ILE A 314 -3.02 0.55 -2.58
C ILE A 314 -2.71 1.59 -1.50
N GLU A 315 -1.44 1.82 -1.22
CA GLU A 315 -0.96 2.70 -0.16
C GLU A 315 -0.39 4.01 -0.72
N ASN A 316 -0.25 5.03 0.13
CA ASN A 316 0.33 6.33 -0.19
C ASN A 316 -0.28 7.03 -1.41
N MET A 317 -1.59 6.94 -1.59
CA MET A 317 -2.31 7.59 -2.69
C MET A 317 -2.40 9.11 -2.51
N ASP A 318 -2.53 9.83 -3.62
CA ASP A 318 -2.85 11.26 -3.66
C ASP A 318 -4.33 11.46 -3.99
N PHE A 319 -5.07 12.06 -3.05
CA PHE A 319 -6.48 12.39 -3.23
C PHE A 319 -6.75 13.90 -3.36
N THR A 320 -5.70 14.73 -3.46
CA THR A 320 -5.81 16.20 -3.43
C THR A 320 -6.85 16.73 -4.41
N GLN A 321 -6.81 16.26 -5.66
CA GLN A 321 -7.75 16.68 -6.70
C GLN A 321 -9.18 16.23 -6.41
N LEU A 322 -9.38 14.98 -5.97
CA LEU A 322 -10.71 14.44 -5.66
C LEU A 322 -11.36 15.18 -4.49
N ILE A 323 -10.59 15.48 -3.44
CA ILE A 323 -11.06 16.24 -2.28
C ILE A 323 -11.41 17.67 -2.67
N ALA A 324 -10.58 18.34 -3.47
CA ALA A 324 -10.87 19.69 -3.96
C ALA A 324 -12.16 19.74 -4.80
N ASP A 325 -12.39 18.73 -5.64
CA ASP A 325 -13.58 18.62 -6.49
C ASP A 325 -14.80 18.00 -5.78
N LYS A 326 -14.66 17.56 -4.52
CA LYS A 326 -15.65 16.76 -3.78
C LYS A 326 -16.14 15.54 -4.59
N ALA A 327 -15.23 14.91 -5.33
CA ALA A 327 -15.48 13.74 -6.16
C ALA A 327 -15.30 12.46 -5.34
N TYR A 328 -16.33 12.08 -4.59
CA TYR A 328 -16.29 10.94 -3.68
C TYR A 328 -16.68 9.60 -4.33
N GLU A 329 -17.23 9.64 -5.53
CA GLU A 329 -17.57 8.49 -6.35
C GLU A 329 -17.05 8.71 -7.78
N PHE A 330 -16.36 7.72 -8.33
CA PHE A 330 -15.68 7.85 -9.62
C PHE A 330 -15.48 6.50 -10.30
N LEU A 331 -15.21 6.52 -11.60
CA LEU A 331 -14.63 5.36 -12.29
C LEU A 331 -13.16 5.25 -11.87
N PHE A 332 -12.80 4.17 -11.18
CA PHE A 332 -11.42 3.86 -10.84
C PHE A 332 -10.82 2.91 -11.89
N VAL A 333 -9.64 3.26 -12.38
CA VAL A 333 -8.88 2.48 -13.37
C VAL A 333 -7.46 2.27 -12.87
N TRP A 334 -7.07 1.00 -12.73
CA TRP A 334 -5.74 0.63 -12.29
C TRP A 334 -5.38 -0.79 -12.75
N SER A 335 -4.10 -1.03 -13.02
CA SER A 335 -3.57 -2.39 -13.09
C SER A 335 -2.13 -2.37 -12.59
N PRO A 336 -1.71 -3.32 -11.75
CA PRO A 336 -0.30 -3.48 -11.43
C PRO A 336 0.49 -3.83 -12.70
N LEU A 337 1.79 -3.54 -12.66
CA LEU A 337 2.76 -3.97 -13.67
C LEU A 337 2.79 -5.50 -13.73
N LYS A 338 3.02 -6.05 -14.93
CA LYS A 338 3.13 -7.49 -15.17
C LYS A 338 4.53 -8.01 -14.77
N ILE A 339 4.87 -7.85 -13.49
CA ILE A 339 6.16 -8.28 -12.92
C ILE A 339 6.02 -9.74 -12.47
N LYS A 340 6.68 -10.66 -13.18
CA LYS A 340 6.65 -12.07 -12.83
C LYS A 340 7.26 -12.29 -11.44
N GLY A 341 6.50 -12.89 -10.53
CA GLY A 341 6.93 -13.20 -9.18
C GLY A 341 7.06 -11.98 -8.26
N GLY A 342 6.56 -10.81 -8.65
CA GLY A 342 6.54 -9.63 -7.78
C GLY A 342 5.57 -9.80 -6.60
N THR A 343 5.91 -9.21 -5.45
CA THR A 343 5.03 -9.17 -4.27
C THR A 343 3.97 -8.07 -4.36
N GLY A 344 4.17 -7.09 -5.26
CA GLY A 344 3.35 -5.90 -5.41
C GLY A 344 3.77 -5.11 -6.66
N SER A 345 3.29 -3.88 -6.81
CA SER A 345 3.60 -3.02 -7.96
C SER A 345 3.60 -1.53 -7.60
N PRO A 346 4.49 -0.71 -8.18
CA PRO A 346 4.29 0.73 -8.19
C PRO A 346 3.24 1.08 -9.25
N GLY A 347 2.71 2.29 -9.19
CA GLY A 347 2.20 3.01 -10.35
C GLY A 347 1.30 4.18 -9.98
N ASN A 348 0.51 4.61 -10.97
CA ASN A 348 -0.31 5.80 -10.89
C ASN A 348 -1.77 5.45 -11.23
N PRO A 349 -2.59 5.11 -10.23
CA PRO A 349 -4.01 4.85 -10.43
C PRO A 349 -4.74 6.08 -10.95
N VAL A 350 -5.83 5.89 -11.69
CA VAL A 350 -6.58 6.98 -12.30
C VAL A 350 -8.03 6.95 -11.83
N ALA A 351 -8.54 8.11 -11.43
CA ALA A 351 -9.97 8.37 -11.22
C ALA A 351 -10.52 9.22 -12.37
N VAL A 352 -11.69 8.85 -12.89
CA VAL A 352 -12.42 9.61 -13.92
C VAL A 352 -13.85 9.87 -13.43
N TYR A 353 -14.34 11.11 -13.54
CA TYR A 353 -15.63 11.52 -12.97
C TYR A 353 -16.27 12.71 -13.71
#